data_AF-A0A7G9XVH1-F1
#
_entry.id   AF-A0A7G9XVH1-F1
#
_cell.length_a   1.000
_cell.length_b   1.000
_cell.length_c   1.000
_cell.angle_alpha   90.00
_cell.angle_beta   90.00
_cell.angle_gamma   90.00
#
_symmetry.space_group_name_H-M   'P 1'
#
loop_
_entity.id
_entity.type
_entity.pdbx_description
1 polymer ?
#
loop_
_entity_poly.entity_id
_entity_poly.type
_entity_poly.pdbx_seq_one_letter_code
_entity_poly.pdbx_strand_id
1 'polypeptide(L)' 'GVKIESLEVEKLITYFDNFDIDLDNAVDVGSIEDGEFVNIQARQSRLNHKAFTYKIKVASDKAATSMVR' A
#
# COMPACT_ATOMS: atom_id res chain seq x y z
N GLY A 1 6.37 0.66 34.74
CA GLY A 1 7.08 1.68 33.94
C GLY A 1 6.23 2.09 32.77
N VAL A 2 5.96 1.18 31.84
CA VAL A 2 4.93 1.28 30.80
C VAL A 2 4.40 -0.15 30.56
N LYS A 3 3.10 -0.34 30.37
CA LYS A 3 2.44 -1.64 30.15
C LYS A 3 1.39 -1.50 29.05
N ILE A 4 1.38 -2.43 28.10
CA ILE A 4 0.27 -2.56 27.13
C ILE A 4 -0.86 -3.31 27.83
N GLU A 5 -2.04 -2.71 27.89
CA GLU A 5 -3.22 -3.31 28.51
C GLU A 5 -4.03 -4.14 27.52
N SER A 6 -4.19 -3.63 26.30
CA SER A 6 -4.93 -4.30 25.24
C SER A 6 -4.49 -3.85 23.86
N LEU A 7 -4.73 -4.72 22.89
CA LEU A 7 -4.56 -4.47 21.47
C LEU A 7 -5.86 -4.87 20.77
N GLU A 8 -6.43 -3.94 20.04
CA GLU A 8 -7.57 -4.19 19.15
C GLU A 8 -7.13 -3.95 17.72
N VAL A 9 -7.44 -4.89 16.82
CA VAL A 9 -7.12 -4.77 15.39
C VAL A 9 -8.41 -4.96 14.61
N GLU A 10 -8.66 -4.05 13.68
CA GLU A 10 -9.78 -4.18 12.75
C GLU A 10 -9.60 -5.40 11.84
N LYS A 11 -10.68 -5.82 11.18
CA LYS A 11 -10.66 -7.02 10.35
C LYS A 11 -9.68 -6.87 9.19
N LEU A 12 -8.74 -7.80 9.09
CA LEU A 12 -7.80 -7.89 7.98
C LEU A 12 -8.48 -8.58 6.80
N ILE A 13 -8.59 -7.87 5.67
CA ILE A 13 -9.25 -8.37 4.46
C ILE A 13 -8.35 -8.13 3.27
N THR A 14 -7.98 -9.21 2.59
CA THR A 14 -7.29 -9.18 1.31
C THR A 14 -8.27 -9.36 0.16
N TYR A 15 -7.88 -8.85 -1.00
CA TYR A 15 -8.59 -9.05 -2.25
C TYR A 15 -7.61 -8.88 -3.41
N PHE A 16 -8.03 -9.28 -4.60
CA PHE A 16 -7.31 -8.99 -5.82
C PHE A 16 -7.96 -7.80 -6.53
N ASP A 17 -7.14 -6.89 -7.03
CA ASP A 17 -7.57 -5.73 -7.81
C ASP A 17 -6.84 -5.69 -9.15
N ASN A 18 -7.45 -5.07 -10.14
CA ASN A 18 -6.80 -4.84 -11.43
C ASN A 18 -5.84 -3.67 -11.30
N PHE A 19 -4.61 -3.88 -11.77
CA PHE A 19 -3.58 -2.86 -11.82
C PHE A 19 -3.10 -2.73 -13.26
N ASP A 20 -3.18 -1.52 -13.79
CA ASP A 20 -2.76 -1.20 -15.15
C ASP A 20 -1.35 -0.60 -15.13
N ILE A 21 -0.50 -1.12 -16.00
CA ILE A 21 0.89 -0.68 -16.18
C ILE A 21 1.04 -0.21 -17.61
N ASP A 22 1.59 0.99 -17.75
CA ASP A 22 2.00 1.56 -19.02
C ASP A 22 3.22 0.81 -19.58
N LEU A 23 3.12 0.37 -20.83
CA LEU A 23 4.16 -0.37 -21.55
C LEU A 23 4.65 0.38 -22.79
N ASP A 24 4.44 1.69 -22.89
CA ASP A 24 4.75 2.46 -24.09
C ASP A 24 6.24 2.37 -24.45
N ASN A 25 7.09 2.35 -23.42
CA ASN A 25 8.56 2.19 -23.56
C ASN A 25 9.00 0.78 -24.00
N ALA A 26 8.09 -0.18 -24.11
CA ALA A 26 8.39 -1.55 -24.56
C ALA A 26 8.23 -1.74 -26.08
N VAL A 27 7.86 -0.68 -26.81
CA VAL A 27 7.58 -0.73 -28.25
C VAL A 27 8.58 0.14 -29.00
N ASP A 28 9.14 -0.42 -30.08
CA ASP A 28 9.96 0.34 -31.03
C ASP A 28 9.07 1.21 -31.92
N VAL A 29 9.42 2.50 -32.03
CA VAL A 29 8.73 3.46 -32.90
C VAL A 29 9.64 3.94 -34.03
N GLY A 30 9.06 4.26 -35.18
CA GLY A 30 9.80 4.68 -36.37
C GLY A 30 10.41 6.09 -36.25
N SER A 31 9.77 6.96 -35.46
CA SER A 31 10.26 8.30 -35.12
C SER A 31 9.92 8.64 -33.66
N ILE A 32 10.60 9.65 -33.10
CA ILE A 32 10.32 10.11 -31.72
C ILE A 32 8.91 10.68 -31.60
N GLU A 33 8.44 11.37 -32.65
CA GLU A 33 7.10 11.97 -32.71
C GLU A 33 6.00 10.90 -32.65
N ASP A 34 6.25 9.72 -33.25
CA ASP A 34 5.32 8.58 -33.18
C ASP A 34 5.20 8.00 -31.76
N GLY A 35 6.23 8.18 -30.93
CA GLY A 35 6.27 7.74 -29.53
C GLY A 35 5.19 8.40 -28.66
N GLU A 36 4.80 9.64 -28.98
CA GLU A 36 3.76 10.37 -28.25
C GLU A 36 2.36 9.76 -28.45
N PHE A 37 2.18 8.90 -29.45
CA PHE A 37 0.90 8.27 -29.78
C PHE A 37 0.80 6.80 -29.37
N VAL A 38 1.86 6.23 -28.78
CA VAL A 38 1.80 4.89 -28.19
C VAL A 38 0.94 4.95 -26.92
N ASN A 39 0.07 3.97 -26.74
CA ASN A 39 -0.73 3.81 -25.53
C ASN A 39 -1.07 2.33 -25.37
N ILE A 40 -0.13 1.58 -24.80
CA ILE A 40 -0.27 0.15 -24.50
C ILE A 40 -0.26 -0.04 -22.99
N GLN A 41 -1.31 -0.69 -22.50
CA GLN A 41 -1.44 -1.00 -21.08
C GLN A 41 -1.52 -2.52 -20.88
N ALA A 42 -0.74 -3.04 -19.95
CA ALA A 42 -0.94 -4.37 -19.41
C ALA A 42 -1.77 -4.30 -18.13
N ARG A 43 -2.82 -5.11 -18.07
CA ARG A 43 -3.64 -5.28 -16.86
C ARG A 43 -3.26 -6.57 -16.15
N GLN A 44 -2.92 -6.47 -14.87
CA GLN A 44 -2.65 -7.62 -14.02
C GLN A 44 -3.53 -7.59 -12.77
N SER A 45 -4.02 -8.76 -12.36
CA SER A 45 -4.64 -8.94 -11.05
C SER A 45 -3.55 -8.99 -9.97
N ARG A 46 -3.55 -8.02 -9.06
CA ARG A 46 -2.56 -7.90 -7.98
C ARG A 46 -3.23 -7.97 -6.61
N LEU A 47 -2.52 -8.57 -5.66
CA LEU A 47 -2.98 -8.65 -4.28
C LEU A 47 -3.03 -7.26 -3.65
N ASN A 48 -4.10 -6.97 -2.93
CA ASN A 48 -4.31 -5.74 -2.17
C ASN A 48 -5.04 -6.04 -0.84
N HIS A 49 -5.19 -5.04 0.02
CA HIS A 49 -5.91 -5.15 1.28
C HIS A 49 -6.76 -3.91 1.56
N LYS A 50 -7.83 -4.07 2.35
CA LYS A 50 -8.59 -2.92 2.86
C LYS A 50 -7.77 -2.20 3.93
N ALA A 51 -7.93 -0.88 4.03
CA ALA A 51 -7.35 -0.13 5.15
C ALA A 51 -7.89 -0.66 6.48
N PHE A 52 -7.01 -0.74 7.48
CA PHE A 52 -7.35 -1.20 8.82
C PHE A 52 -6.57 -0.41 9.87
N THR A 53 -7.13 -0.30 11.06
CA THR A 53 -6.54 0.39 12.21
C THR A 53 -6.20 -0.60 13.33
N TYR A 54 -5.17 -0.29 14.10
CA TYR A 54 -4.89 -0.92 15.38
C TYR A 54 -4.99 0.11 16.51
N LYS A 55 -5.57 -0.28 17.64
CA LYS A 55 -5.70 0.54 18.84
C LYS A 55 -4.94 -0.15 19.97
N ILE A 56 -3.95 0.55 20.51
CA ILE A 56 -3.12 0.07 21.61
C ILE A 56 -3.51 0.86 22.86
N LYS A 57 -3.97 0.17 23.90
CA LYS A 57 -4.19 0.77 25.20
C LYS A 57 -2.93 0.59 26.04
N VAL A 58 -2.36 1.69 26.53
CA VAL A 58 -1.10 1.71 27.27
C VAL A 58 -1.29 2.39 28.62
N ALA A 59 -0.84 1.75 29.70
CA ALA A 59 -0.72 2.34 31.02
C ALA A 59 0.75 2.67 31.30
N SER A 60 1.04 3.89 31.76
CA SER A 60 2.39 4.33 32.14
C SER A 60 2.40 4.83 33.57
N ASP A 61 3.40 4.43 34.35
CA ASP A 61 3.51 4.83 35.74
C ASP A 61 4.03 6.28 35.88
N LYS A 62 4.68 6.81 34.84
CA LYS A 62 5.27 8.15 34.77
C LYS A 62 5.20 8.71 33.35
N ALA A 63 5.24 10.04 33.21
CA ALA A 63 5.39 10.66 31.90
C ALA A 63 6.78 10.33 31.31
N ALA A 64 6.81 9.73 30.12
CA ALA A 64 8.03 9.35 29.42
C ALA A 64 7.80 9.37 27.90
N THR A 65 8.80 9.77 27.14
CA THR A 65 8.81 9.62 25.68
C THR A 65 9.09 8.17 25.32
N SER A 66 8.37 7.63 24.33
CA SER A 66 8.50 6.24 23.90
C SER A 66 8.25 6.12 22.39
N MET A 67 8.59 4.96 21.83
CA MET A 67 8.45 4.66 20.40
C MET A 67 7.58 3.41 20.23
N VAL A 68 6.67 3.46 19.27
CA VAL A 68 5.83 2.33 18.83
C VAL A 68 6.39 1.84 17.49
N ARG A 69 6.49 0.52 17.30
CA ARG A 69 6.95 -0.13 16.06
C ARG A 69 6.02 -1.27 15.69
#